data_AF-A0A328S7I2-F1
#
_entry.id   AF-A0A328S7I2-F1
#
_cell.length_a   1.000
_cell.length_b   1.000
_cell.length_c   1.000
_cell.angle_alpha   90.00
_cell.angle_beta   90.00
_cell.angle_gamma   90.00
#
_symmetry.space_group_name_H-M   'P 1'
#
loop_
_entity.id
_entity.type
_entity.pdbx_description
1 polymer ?
#
loop_
_entity_poly.entity_id
_entity_poly.type
_entity_poly.pdbx_seq_one_letter_code
_entity_poly.pdbx_strand_id
1 'polypeptide(L)'
;MAKELVNDDFLTMNDDFEEYIKYVNLLLTDYYEIVDKIDKIIENNVFSSETYIELTGIMKYASKRVFPLLLAFFGQDENFEDDIYPEFMDIQLMVLYLFDKLQYELDEALLNYNVSDVLVYEEIINLESINYLLKIILPQLSLFTKVFDLKIQFIDGTIDDVEFERKMVEIHDTMFI
;
A
#
# COMPACT_ATOMS: atom_id res chain seq x y z
N MET A 1 -4.49 18.90 -0.49
CA MET A 1 -5.10 17.85 0.36
C MET A 1 -6.60 17.88 0.16
N ALA A 2 -7.15 16.85 -0.46
CA ALA A 2 -8.60 16.68 -0.59
C ALA A 2 -9.24 16.58 0.81
N LYS A 3 -10.47 17.10 0.97
CA LYS A 3 -11.25 17.02 2.22
C LYS A 3 -11.25 15.58 2.78
N GLU A 4 -11.24 15.46 4.11
CA GLU A 4 -11.45 14.18 4.80
C GLU A 4 -12.84 13.65 4.44
N LEU A 5 -12.89 12.64 3.56
CA LEU A 5 -14.08 11.81 3.36
C LEU A 5 -13.90 10.56 4.21
N VAL A 6 -14.95 10.20 4.96
CA VAL A 6 -15.03 8.96 5.74
C VAL A 6 -15.52 7.84 4.81
N ASN A 7 -15.26 6.57 5.14
CA ASN A 7 -15.72 5.41 4.37
C ASN A 7 -17.20 5.48 3.97
N ASP A 8 -18.08 5.92 4.88
CA ASP A 8 -19.52 6.02 4.62
C ASP A 8 -19.85 7.05 3.54
N ASP A 9 -19.12 8.17 3.49
CA ASP A 9 -19.31 9.18 2.46
C ASP A 9 -18.82 8.66 1.10
N PHE A 10 -17.70 7.93 1.07
CA PHE A 10 -17.16 7.33 -0.15
C PHE A 10 -18.12 6.32 -0.78
N LEU A 11 -18.75 5.46 0.04
CA LEU A 11 -19.72 4.47 -0.44
C LEU A 11 -20.98 5.11 -1.02
N THR A 12 -21.36 6.31 -0.55
CA THR A 12 -22.52 7.07 -1.07
C THR A 12 -22.24 7.89 -2.33
N MET A 13 -20.97 8.05 -2.72
CA MET A 13 -20.59 8.77 -3.95
C MET A 13 -20.78 7.94 -5.22
N ASN A 14 -21.04 6.64 -5.11
CA ASN A 14 -21.25 5.76 -6.28
C ASN A 14 -22.49 6.15 -7.11
N ASP A 15 -23.47 6.84 -6.50
CA ASP A 15 -24.62 7.39 -7.24
C ASP A 15 -24.22 8.45 -8.30
N ASP A 16 -23.03 9.06 -8.17
CA ASP A 16 -22.39 9.94 -9.16
C ASP A 16 -21.06 9.32 -9.62
N PHE A 17 -21.15 8.45 -10.64
CA PHE A 17 -20.01 7.73 -11.19
C PHE A 17 -18.84 8.64 -11.63
N GLU A 18 -19.12 9.85 -12.15
CA GLU A 18 -18.07 10.78 -12.58
C GLU A 18 -17.30 11.35 -11.38
N GLU A 19 -18.01 11.73 -10.31
CA GLU A 19 -17.40 12.21 -9.07
C GLU A 19 -16.64 11.09 -8.34
N TYR A 20 -17.20 9.88 -8.34
CA TYR A 20 -16.60 8.67 -7.78
C TYR A 20 -15.25 8.34 -8.44
N ILE A 21 -15.21 8.21 -9.77
CA ILE A 21 -13.97 7.92 -10.51
C ILE A 21 -12.93 9.02 -10.33
N LYS A 22 -13.36 10.29 -10.23
CA LYS A 22 -12.44 11.39 -9.92
C LYS A 22 -11.81 11.25 -8.54
N TYR A 23 -12.56 10.82 -7.54
CA TYR A 23 -12.04 10.60 -6.19
C TYR A 23 -11.11 9.38 -6.11
N VAL A 24 -11.47 8.28 -6.77
CA VAL A 24 -10.63 7.10 -6.98
C VAL A 24 -9.27 7.48 -7.56
N ASN A 25 -9.23 8.33 -8.59
CA ASN A 25 -7.98 8.82 -9.17
C ASN A 25 -7.15 9.71 -8.22
N LEU A 26 -7.78 10.44 -7.30
CA LEU A 26 -7.07 11.17 -6.25
C LEU A 26 -6.44 10.21 -5.23
N LEU A 27 -7.17 9.18 -4.81
CA LEU A 27 -6.65 8.14 -3.92
C LEU A 27 -5.48 7.39 -4.55
N LEU A 28 -5.55 7.12 -5.85
CA LEU A 28 -4.44 6.56 -6.61
C LEU A 28 -3.22 7.46 -6.62
N THR A 29 -3.41 8.77 -6.78
CA THR A 29 -2.30 9.72 -6.75
C THR A 29 -1.60 9.67 -5.39
N ASP A 30 -2.37 9.69 -4.30
CA ASP A 30 -1.85 9.52 -2.94
C ASP A 30 -1.11 8.18 -2.78
N TYR A 31 -1.63 7.12 -3.39
CA TYR A 31 -1.00 5.81 -3.37
C TYR A 31 0.33 5.78 -4.13
N TYR A 32 0.39 6.35 -5.34
CA TYR A 32 1.62 6.46 -6.12
C TYR A 32 2.68 7.29 -5.40
N GLU A 33 2.28 8.36 -4.71
CA GLU A 33 3.20 9.13 -3.85
C GLU A 33 3.78 8.30 -2.70
N ILE A 34 3.02 7.36 -2.13
CA ILE A 34 3.52 6.44 -1.08
C ILE A 34 4.60 5.51 -1.67
N VAL A 35 4.33 4.91 -2.83
CA VAL A 35 5.26 4.02 -3.52
C VAL A 35 6.57 4.75 -3.83
N ASP A 36 6.49 5.94 -4.43
CA ASP A 36 7.65 6.78 -4.79
C ASP A 36 8.47 7.20 -3.56
N LYS A 37 7.82 7.53 -2.44
CA LYS A 37 8.54 7.87 -1.19
C LYS A 37 9.29 6.67 -0.62
N ILE A 38 8.68 5.49 -0.61
CA ILE A 38 9.34 4.27 -0.14
C ILE A 38 10.54 3.93 -1.03
N ASP A 39 10.39 4.03 -2.35
CA ASP A 39 11.47 3.81 -3.31
C ASP A 39 12.65 4.75 -3.05
N LYS A 40 12.39 6.05 -2.89
CA LYS A 40 13.43 7.05 -2.54
C LYS A 40 14.11 6.77 -1.22
N ILE A 41 13.39 6.27 -0.21
CA ILE A 41 13.98 5.88 1.08
C ILE A 41 14.96 4.71 0.89
N ILE A 42 14.59 3.72 0.08
CA ILE A 42 15.46 2.58 -0.27
C ILE A 42 16.70 3.05 -1.03
N GLU A 43 16.54 3.94 -2.02
CA GLU A 43 17.65 4.49 -2.81
C GLU A 43 18.65 5.28 -1.95
N ASN A 44 18.14 6.11 -1.04
CA ASN A 44 18.96 6.92 -0.15
C ASN A 44 19.75 6.06 0.85
N ASN A 45 19.23 4.89 1.23
CA ASN A 45 19.90 3.88 2.08
C ASN A 45 20.52 4.46 3.38
N VAL A 46 19.90 5.52 3.92
CA VAL A 46 20.32 6.18 5.16
C VAL A 46 19.13 6.22 6.09
N PHE A 47 19.33 5.65 7.28
CA PHE A 47 18.33 5.68 8.32
C PHE A 47 18.62 6.82 9.29
N SER A 48 17.66 7.73 9.41
CA SER A 48 17.70 8.89 10.28
C SER A 48 16.38 9.04 11.03
N SER A 49 16.32 9.93 12.01
CA SER A 49 15.06 10.28 12.68
C SER A 49 14.01 10.83 11.71
N GLU A 50 14.43 11.52 10.64
CA GLU A 50 13.55 11.98 9.57
C GLU A 50 12.97 10.80 8.78
N THR A 51 13.82 9.84 8.39
CA THR A 51 13.40 8.59 7.74
C THR A 51 12.41 7.81 8.60
N TYR A 52 12.65 7.72 9.91
CA TYR A 52 11.72 7.08 10.86
C TYR A 52 10.35 7.77 10.87
N ILE A 53 10.33 9.10 11.05
CA ILE A 53 9.09 9.89 11.10
C ILE A 53 8.31 9.73 9.79
N GLU A 54 9.02 9.78 8.66
CA GLU A 54 8.44 9.64 7.33
C GLU A 54 7.84 8.25 7.12
N LEU A 55 8.58 7.17 7.40
CA LEU A 55 8.09 5.80 7.27
C LEU A 55 6.87 5.54 8.18
N THR A 56 6.93 5.95 9.46
CA THR A 56 5.79 5.84 10.37
C THR A 56 4.58 6.64 9.88
N GLY A 57 4.80 7.82 9.30
CA GLY A 57 3.76 8.64 8.69
C GLY A 57 3.10 7.94 7.50
N ILE A 58 3.91 7.43 6.57
CA ILE A 58 3.47 6.68 5.39
C ILE A 58 2.65 5.46 5.81
N MET A 59 3.17 4.61 6.70
CA MET A 59 2.49 3.40 7.14
C MET A 59 1.14 3.70 7.81
N LYS A 60 1.08 4.73 8.66
CA LYS A 60 -0.18 5.16 9.30
C LYS A 60 -1.18 5.69 8.28
N TYR A 61 -0.73 6.49 7.31
CA TYR A 61 -1.60 7.05 6.28
C TYR A 61 -2.15 5.96 5.35
N ALA A 62 -1.28 5.06 4.89
CA ALA A 62 -1.65 3.93 4.06
C ALA A 62 -2.68 3.02 4.76
N SER A 63 -2.35 2.54 5.96
CA SER A 63 -3.17 1.57 6.70
C SER A 63 -4.52 2.12 7.17
N LYS A 64 -4.60 3.41 7.53
CA LYS A 64 -5.81 4.00 8.11
C LYS A 64 -6.72 4.68 7.10
N ARG A 65 -6.21 5.01 5.90
CA ARG A 65 -6.96 5.79 4.92
C ARG A 65 -6.93 5.16 3.54
N VAL A 66 -5.74 5.01 2.96
CA VAL A 66 -5.64 4.57 1.56
C VAL A 66 -6.16 3.14 1.41
N PHE A 67 -5.66 2.18 2.18
CA PHE A 67 -6.11 0.79 2.07
C PHE A 67 -7.59 0.55 2.38
N PRO A 68 -8.18 1.15 3.43
CA PRO A 68 -9.63 1.03 3.66
C PRO A 68 -10.48 1.56 2.51
N LEU A 69 -10.11 2.69 1.91
CA LEU A 69 -10.87 3.30 0.81
C LEU A 69 -10.70 2.52 -0.50
N LEU A 70 -9.50 2.00 -0.77
CA LEU A 70 -9.29 1.12 -1.91
C LEU A 70 -10.04 -0.20 -1.73
N LEU A 71 -10.07 -0.78 -0.52
CA LEU A 71 -10.90 -1.95 -0.23
C LEU A 71 -12.39 -1.66 -0.47
N ALA A 72 -12.88 -0.49 -0.07
CA ALA A 72 -14.24 -0.07 -0.36
C ALA A 72 -14.50 0.05 -1.88
N PHE A 73 -13.53 0.54 -2.65
CA PHE A 73 -13.61 0.60 -4.12
C PHE A 73 -13.73 -0.80 -4.74
N PHE A 74 -12.92 -1.76 -4.31
CA PHE A 74 -12.99 -3.14 -4.79
C PHE A 74 -14.23 -3.89 -4.33
N GLY A 75 -14.78 -3.53 -3.16
CA GLY A 75 -16.01 -4.13 -2.63
C GLY A 75 -17.30 -3.60 -3.24
N GLN A 76 -17.25 -2.56 -4.09
CA GLN A 76 -18.41 -2.03 -4.80
C GLN A 76 -18.42 -2.50 -6.25
N ASP A 77 -19.04 -3.67 -6.49
CA ASP A 77 -19.49 -4.07 -7.82
C ASP A 77 -21.02 -4.01 -7.85
N GLU A 78 -21.60 -3.45 -8.92
CA GLU A 78 -23.03 -3.13 -9.04
C GLU A 78 -23.96 -4.37 -8.96
N ASN A 79 -23.39 -5.57 -8.95
CA ASN A 79 -24.11 -6.84 -8.86
C ASN A 79 -24.11 -7.52 -7.49
N PHE A 80 -23.45 -6.96 -6.45
CA PHE A 80 -23.36 -7.61 -5.12
C PHE A 80 -22.97 -9.10 -5.16
N GLU A 81 -22.20 -9.53 -6.17
CA GLU A 81 -21.50 -10.81 -6.08
C GLU A 81 -20.20 -10.55 -5.31
N ASP A 82 -20.00 -11.33 -4.25
CA ASP A 82 -18.93 -11.25 -3.24
C ASP A 82 -17.52 -11.49 -3.81
N ASP A 83 -17.18 -10.91 -4.96
CA ASP A 83 -15.88 -11.05 -5.59
C ASP A 83 -14.94 -9.96 -5.10
N ILE A 84 -14.69 -9.93 -3.78
CA ILE A 84 -13.42 -9.39 -3.31
C ILE A 84 -12.36 -10.29 -3.93
N TYR A 85 -11.67 -9.79 -4.95
CA TYR A 85 -10.60 -10.54 -5.62
C TYR A 85 -9.59 -11.00 -4.57
N PRO A 86 -9.43 -12.32 -4.35
CA PRO A 86 -8.56 -12.84 -3.31
C PRO A 86 -7.14 -12.30 -3.40
N GLU A 87 -6.65 -12.06 -4.62
CA GLU A 87 -5.35 -11.46 -4.92
C GLU A 87 -5.20 -10.07 -4.31
N PHE A 88 -6.22 -9.21 -4.45
CA PHE A 88 -6.21 -7.87 -3.89
C PHE A 88 -6.11 -7.94 -2.36
N MET A 89 -6.92 -8.80 -1.76
CA MET A 89 -6.94 -8.99 -0.31
C MET A 89 -5.61 -9.57 0.19
N ASP A 90 -5.06 -10.55 -0.49
CA ASP A 90 -3.79 -11.19 -0.14
C ASP A 90 -2.62 -10.19 -0.20
N ILE A 91 -2.54 -9.39 -1.26
CA ILE A 91 -1.51 -8.32 -1.37
C ILE A 91 -1.70 -7.30 -0.24
N GLN A 92 -2.93 -6.82 0.00
CA GLN A 92 -3.20 -5.83 1.04
C GLN A 92 -2.84 -6.35 2.44
N LEU A 93 -3.26 -7.57 2.77
CA LEU A 93 -2.95 -8.22 4.05
C LEU A 93 -1.44 -8.44 4.21
N MET A 94 -0.75 -8.84 3.14
CA MET A 94 0.71 -8.97 3.14
C MET A 94 1.39 -7.63 3.43
N VAL A 95 0.99 -6.55 2.77
CA VAL A 95 1.57 -5.22 3.00
C VAL A 95 1.29 -4.73 4.43
N LEU A 96 0.06 -4.91 4.94
CA LEU A 96 -0.29 -4.56 6.31
C LEU A 96 0.56 -5.33 7.33
N TYR A 97 0.76 -6.63 7.11
CA TYR A 97 1.64 -7.45 7.94
C TYR A 97 3.10 -6.96 7.89
N LEU A 98 3.62 -6.67 6.69
CA LEU A 98 4.98 -6.17 6.53
C LEU A 98 5.17 -4.77 7.12
N PHE A 99 4.16 -3.90 7.07
CA PHE A 99 4.18 -2.60 7.75
C PHE A 99 4.22 -2.74 9.27
N ASP A 100 3.46 -3.66 9.85
CA ASP A 100 3.53 -3.94 11.29
C ASP A 100 4.94 -4.41 11.70
N LYS A 101 5.53 -5.33 10.92
CA LYS A 101 6.91 -5.76 11.11
C LYS A 101 7.92 -4.62 10.97
N LEU A 102 7.78 -3.80 9.94
CA LEU A 102 8.66 -2.66 9.73
C LEU A 102 8.56 -1.67 10.89
N GLN A 103 7.35 -1.36 11.38
CA GLN A 103 7.16 -0.48 12.54
C GLN A 103 7.83 -1.05 13.81
N TYR A 104 7.76 -2.36 14.03
CA TYR A 104 8.46 -3.02 15.14
C TYR A 104 9.98 -2.82 15.05
N GLU A 105 10.60 -3.11 13.89
CA GLU A 105 12.04 -2.94 13.69
C GLU A 105 12.48 -1.46 13.83
N LEU A 106 11.66 -0.54 13.32
CA LEU A 106 11.88 0.90 13.45
C LEU A 106 11.88 1.35 14.92
N ASP A 107 10.97 0.83 15.73
CA ASP A 107 10.87 1.16 17.15
C ASP A 107 12.02 0.53 17.96
N GLU A 108 12.45 -0.69 17.63
CA GLU A 108 13.64 -1.30 18.23
C GLU A 108 14.92 -0.52 17.89
N ALA A 109 15.06 -0.07 16.64
CA ALA A 109 16.20 0.76 16.22
C ALA A 109 16.26 2.08 17.02
N LEU A 110 15.12 2.71 17.29
CA LEU A 110 15.03 3.94 18.08
C LEU A 110 15.34 3.71 19.57
N LEU A 111 14.86 2.61 20.15
CA LEU A 111 15.14 2.26 21.55
C LEU A 111 16.64 2.03 21.74
N ASN A 112 17.29 1.28 20.86
CA ASN A 112 18.73 1.03 20.94
C ASN A 112 19.58 2.29 20.74
N TYR A 113 19.11 3.26 19.93
CA TYR A 113 19.74 4.57 19.78
C TYR A 113 19.75 5.40 21.09
N ASN A 114 18.72 5.24 21.94
CA ASN A 114 18.61 5.98 23.21
C ASN A 114 19.40 5.35 24.37
N VAL A 115 19.92 4.12 24.23
CA VAL A 115 20.61 3.41 25.33
C VAL A 115 22.14 3.44 25.19
N SER A 116 22.72 3.87 24.06
CA SER A 116 24.15 3.69 23.77
C SER A 116 25.05 4.89 24.10
N ASP A 117 25.44 4.97 25.38
CA ASP A 117 26.80 5.38 25.77
C ASP A 117 27.71 4.14 26.00
N VAL A 118 27.22 2.92 25.73
CA VAL A 118 27.96 1.67 25.92
C VAL A 118 27.58 0.63 24.86
N LEU A 119 28.61 0.13 24.16
CA LEU A 119 28.70 -1.06 23.30
C LEU A 119 28.36 -0.93 21.80
N VAL A 120 29.40 -0.48 21.08
CA VAL A 120 29.81 -0.93 19.75
C VAL A 120 29.66 -2.45 19.62
N TYR A 121 28.55 -2.96 19.05
CA TYR A 121 28.48 -4.24 18.30
C TYR A 121 27.07 -4.56 17.70
N GLU A 122 26.03 -3.74 17.88
CA GLU A 122 24.65 -4.06 17.41
C GLU A 122 24.13 -3.20 16.24
N GLU A 123 24.90 -2.22 15.74
CA GLU A 123 24.46 -1.28 14.69
C GLU A 123 24.25 -1.91 13.29
N ILE A 124 24.70 -3.14 13.06
CA ILE A 124 24.68 -3.77 11.74
C ILE A 124 23.40 -4.58 11.49
N ILE A 125 22.72 -5.06 12.54
CA ILE A 125 21.61 -6.02 12.38
C ILE A 125 20.27 -5.33 12.06
N ASN A 126 20.07 -4.06 12.44
CA ASN A 126 18.76 -3.42 12.31
C ASN A 126 18.53 -2.71 10.95
N LEU A 127 19.57 -2.16 10.33
CA LEU A 127 19.47 -1.49 9.02
C LEU A 127 19.27 -2.47 7.86
N GLU A 128 19.91 -3.64 7.94
CA GLU A 128 19.72 -4.70 6.94
C GLU A 128 18.29 -5.22 6.96
N SER A 129 17.71 -5.43 8.15
CA SER A 129 16.32 -5.86 8.32
C SER A 129 15.32 -4.82 7.82
N ILE A 130 15.47 -3.54 8.20
CA ILE A 130 14.61 -2.45 7.70
C ILE A 130 14.67 -2.37 6.17
N ASN A 131 15.87 -2.36 5.59
CA ASN A 131 16.04 -2.31 4.13
C ASN A 131 15.49 -3.56 3.43
N TYR A 132 15.65 -4.73 4.03
CA TYR A 132 15.07 -5.97 3.51
C TYR A 132 13.54 -5.92 3.49
N LEU A 133 12.92 -5.48 4.59
CA LEU A 133 11.47 -5.31 4.67
C LEU A 133 10.96 -4.31 3.64
N LEU A 134 11.60 -3.14 3.51
CA LEU A 134 11.25 -2.14 2.50
C LEU A 134 11.35 -2.70 1.07
N LYS A 135 12.37 -3.51 0.77
CA LYS A 135 12.54 -4.18 -0.52
C LYS A 135 11.52 -5.27 -0.82
N ILE A 136 10.81 -5.79 0.18
CA ILE A 136 9.68 -6.71 -0.03
C ILE A 136 8.37 -5.93 -0.11
N ILE A 137 8.21 -4.91 0.73
CA ILE A 137 7.04 -4.00 0.73
C ILE A 137 6.88 -3.34 -0.64
N LEU A 138 7.95 -2.78 -1.22
CA LEU A 138 7.86 -2.01 -2.46
C LEU A 138 7.33 -2.84 -3.65
N PRO A 139 7.80 -4.07 -3.91
CA PRO A 139 7.19 -4.98 -4.88
C PRO A 139 5.71 -5.24 -4.62
N GLN A 140 5.30 -5.50 -3.37
CA GLN A 140 3.89 -5.74 -3.03
C GLN A 140 3.02 -4.52 -3.33
N LEU A 141 3.50 -3.33 -2.94
CA LEU A 141 2.84 -2.08 -3.27
C LEU A 141 2.72 -1.86 -4.79
N SER A 142 3.75 -2.26 -5.55
CA SER A 142 3.77 -2.16 -7.02
C SER A 142 2.91 -3.23 -7.71
N LEU A 143 2.58 -4.34 -7.06
CA LEU A 143 1.58 -5.30 -7.58
C LEU A 143 0.17 -4.76 -7.38
N PHE A 144 -0.06 -4.11 -6.24
CA PHE A 144 -1.32 -3.48 -5.93
C PHE A 144 -1.72 -2.38 -6.93
N THR A 145 -0.76 -1.59 -7.43
CA THR A 145 -1.02 -0.61 -8.50
C THR A 145 -1.57 -1.28 -9.76
N LYS A 146 -1.02 -2.43 -10.15
CA LYS A 146 -1.45 -3.19 -11.34
C LYS A 146 -2.87 -3.72 -11.20
N VAL A 147 -3.22 -4.28 -10.02
CA VAL A 147 -4.58 -4.75 -9.74
C VAL A 147 -5.57 -3.59 -9.84
N PHE A 148 -5.17 -2.42 -9.34
CA PHE A 148 -6.01 -1.22 -9.40
C PHE A 148 -6.22 -0.68 -10.81
N ASP A 149 -5.13 -0.48 -11.56
CA ASP A 149 -5.20 -0.02 -12.95
C ASP A 149 -6.04 -0.96 -13.82
N LEU A 150 -5.98 -2.26 -13.52
CA LEU A 150 -6.78 -3.27 -14.19
C LEU A 150 -8.27 -3.14 -13.85
N LYS A 151 -8.63 -2.89 -12.58
CA LYS A 151 -10.04 -2.67 -12.17
C LYS A 151 -10.61 -1.37 -12.76
N ILE A 152 -9.83 -0.30 -12.89
CA ILE A 152 -10.28 0.90 -13.62
C ILE A 152 -10.58 0.56 -15.08
N GLN A 153 -9.63 -0.08 -15.79
CA GLN A 153 -9.80 -0.46 -17.19
C GLN A 153 -11.01 -1.38 -17.41
N PHE A 154 -11.34 -2.17 -16.40
CA PHE A 154 -12.52 -3.02 -16.42
C PHE A 154 -13.81 -2.20 -16.28
N ILE A 155 -13.86 -1.35 -15.24
CA ILE A 155 -15.02 -0.50 -14.95
C ILE A 155 -15.30 0.50 -16.08
N ASP A 156 -14.26 1.05 -16.73
CA ASP A 156 -14.40 1.99 -17.85
C ASP A 156 -14.65 1.31 -19.21
N GLY A 157 -14.65 -0.02 -19.25
CA GLY A 157 -14.90 -0.83 -20.44
C GLY A 157 -13.73 -0.91 -21.43
N THR A 158 -12.52 -0.48 -21.04
CA THR A 158 -11.30 -0.63 -21.85
C THR A 158 -10.93 -2.09 -22.08
N ILE A 159 -11.18 -2.96 -21.09
CA ILE A 159 -10.98 -4.41 -21.18
C ILE A 159 -12.26 -5.16 -20.82
N ASP A 160 -12.44 -6.35 -21.39
CA ASP A 160 -13.57 -7.24 -21.07
C ASP A 160 -13.26 -8.18 -19.90
N ASP A 161 -14.28 -8.91 -19.43
CA ASP A 161 -14.18 -9.88 -18.32
C ASP A 161 -13.05 -10.90 -18.55
N VAL A 162 -12.94 -11.42 -19.78
CA VAL A 162 -11.96 -12.47 -20.12
C VAL A 162 -10.54 -11.94 -20.04
N GLU A 163 -10.29 -10.73 -20.53
CA GLU A 163 -8.99 -10.10 -20.44
C GLU A 163 -8.65 -9.66 -19.01
N PHE A 164 -9.65 -9.21 -18.25
CA PHE A 164 -9.51 -8.89 -16.83
C PHE A 164 -9.08 -10.13 -16.02
N GLU A 165 -9.83 -11.24 -16.10
CA GLU A 165 -9.51 -12.50 -15.40
C GLU A 165 -8.10 -13.01 -15.74
N ARG A 166 -7.77 -13.02 -17.03
CA ARG A 166 -6.44 -13.47 -17.50
C ARG A 166 -5.32 -12.63 -16.87
N LYS A 167 -5.47 -11.31 -16.84
CA LYS A 167 -4.46 -10.40 -16.26
C LYS A 167 -4.41 -10.48 -14.73
N MET A 168 -5.53 -10.75 -14.06
CA MET A 168 -5.54 -11.02 -12.62
C MET A 168 -4.74 -12.27 -12.26
N VAL A 169 -4.90 -13.36 -13.03
CA VAL A 169 -4.08 -14.58 -12.88
C VAL A 169 -2.59 -14.30 -13.10
N GLU A 170 -2.25 -13.50 -14.12
CA GLU A 170 -0.85 -13.11 -14.34
C GLU A 170 -0.26 -12.33 -13.16
N ILE A 171 -1.04 -11.48 -12.50
CA ILE A 171 -0.61 -10.76 -11.29
C ILE A 171 -0.45 -11.74 -10.12
N HIS A 172 -1.41 -12.65 -9.90
CA HIS A 172 -1.34 -13.68 -8.87
C HIS A 172 -0.06 -14.51 -8.98
N ASP A 173 0.28 -14.97 -10.19
CA ASP A 173 1.47 -15.78 -10.45
C ASP A 173 2.78 -15.03 -10.10
N THR A 174 2.78 -13.69 -10.15
CA THR A 174 3.94 -12.89 -9.73
C THR A 174 4.09 -12.73 -8.21
N MET A 175 3.06 -13.03 -7.41
CA MET A 175 3.13 -12.95 -5.95
C MET A 175 3.96 -14.08 -5.31
N PHE A 176 4.18 -15.20 -6.03
CA PHE A 176 4.85 -16.41 -5.53
C PHE A 176 6.31 -16.58 -5.99
N ILE A 177 6.91 -15.55 -6.58
CA ILE A 177 8.30 -15.54 -7.06
C ILE A 177 9.14 -14.63 -6.17
#